data_AF-A0A2J8VYW4-F1
#
_entry.id   AF-A0A2J8VYW4-F1
#
_cell.length_a   1.000
_cell.length_b   1.000
_cell.length_c   1.000
_cell.angle_alpha   90.00
_cell.angle_beta   90.00
_cell.angle_gamma   90.00
#
_symmetry.space_group_name_H-M   'P 1'
#
loop_
_entity.id
_entity.type
_entity.pdbx_description
1 polymer ?
#
loop_
_entity_poly.entity_id
_entity_poly.type
_entity_poly.pdbx_seq_one_letter_code
_entity_poly.pdbx_strand_id
1 'polypeptide(L)'
;WLFHLDISFESQHILLRGDKTGRDIWATGSLPDFPAAAEFLGFRQRCIPRSLCLSECPLEPPSLTRLCATLKDCPGPLELQLSCEFLSDQSLETLLDCLPQLPQLSLLQLSQTGLSLKSPFLLANTLSLCPRVKKVDLRSLHHATLHFRSNEEEEGVCCGFTGCSLSQEHVESLCWLLSKCKDLSQVDLSANLLGDSGLRCLLECLPQVPISGLLDLSHNSVSQESALYLVETLPSCPRVREASVNLGSEQSFRIHFSREDQAGKTLRLSECSFRPEHVSRLATGLSQSLQLTELTLTQCCLGWKQLAILLSLVGRPAGLFSLS
;
A
#
# COMPACT_ATOMS: atom_id res chain seq x y z
N TRP A 1 33.54 8.86 7.23
CA TRP A 1 32.30 9.60 6.91
C TRP A 1 31.15 9.01 7.70
N LEU A 2 30.28 9.83 8.29
CA LEU A 2 29.14 9.39 9.09
C LEU A 2 28.08 8.77 8.18
N PHE A 3 27.63 7.56 8.52
CA PHE A 3 26.60 6.83 7.79
C PHE A 3 25.30 6.68 8.58
N HIS A 4 25.35 6.84 9.90
CA HIS A 4 24.16 6.74 10.74
C HIS A 4 24.26 7.73 11.91
N LEU A 5 23.23 8.54 12.06
CA LEU A 5 23.02 9.48 13.15
C LEU A 5 21.67 9.15 13.79
N ASP A 6 21.70 8.80 15.07
CA ASP A 6 20.50 8.51 15.87
C ASP A 6 20.49 9.45 17.07
N ILE A 7 19.39 10.18 17.24
CA ILE A 7 19.18 11.17 18.29
C ILE A 7 17.85 10.87 18.98
N SER A 8 17.91 10.52 20.27
CA SER A 8 16.75 10.43 21.16
C SER A 8 16.77 11.57 22.16
N PHE A 9 15.66 12.31 22.22
CA PHE A 9 15.56 13.51 23.04
C PHE A 9 15.22 13.22 24.51
N GLU A 10 14.39 12.22 24.81
CA GLU A 10 14.10 11.89 26.21
C GLU A 10 15.24 11.12 26.86
N SER A 11 15.86 10.19 26.11
CA SER A 11 17.00 9.42 26.62
C SER A 11 18.34 10.17 26.53
N GLN A 12 18.35 11.37 25.91
CA GLN A 12 19.55 12.20 25.67
C GLN A 12 20.71 11.45 25.01
N HIS A 13 20.39 10.45 24.18
CA HIS A 13 21.39 9.65 23.49
C HIS A 13 21.62 10.17 22.07
N ILE A 14 22.90 10.42 21.74
CA ILE A 14 23.36 10.72 20.38
C ILE A 14 24.33 9.62 19.97
N LEU A 15 23.94 8.81 18.98
CA LEU A 15 24.77 7.75 18.42
C LEU A 15 25.24 8.16 17.02
N LEU A 16 26.56 8.22 16.86
CA LEU A 16 27.24 8.51 15.60
C LEU A 16 28.01 7.27 15.15
N ARG A 17 27.67 6.71 13.97
CA ARG A 17 28.44 5.63 13.35
C ARG A 17 29.01 6.06 12.01
N GLY A 18 30.31 5.84 11.83
CA GLY A 18 31.04 6.08 10.58
C GLY A 18 31.78 4.84 10.09
N ASP A 19 32.33 4.92 8.88
CA ASP A 19 33.07 3.80 8.25
C ASP A 19 34.19 3.26 9.15
N LYS A 20 34.14 1.97 9.46
CA LYS A 20 35.32 1.26 10.00
C LYS A 20 36.20 0.84 8.82
N THR A 21 37.00 1.75 8.29
CA THR A 21 38.19 1.36 7.52
C THR A 21 39.37 1.31 8.47
N GLY A 22 39.85 0.09 8.71
CA GLY A 22 40.84 -0.22 9.74
C GLY A 22 42.23 0.38 9.47
N ARG A 23 42.88 0.78 10.57
CA ARG A 23 44.25 0.39 10.92
C ARG A 23 44.49 0.79 12.37
N ASP A 24 44.36 -0.16 13.28
CA ASP A 24 45.17 -0.15 14.49
C ASP A 24 46.63 -0.33 14.04
N ILE A 25 47.33 0.79 13.89
CA ILE A 25 48.79 0.81 13.83
C ILE A 25 49.25 1.81 14.88
N TRP A 26 49.69 1.31 16.03
CA TRP A 26 50.72 2.00 16.78
C TRP A 26 52.01 1.94 15.96
N ALA A 27 52.40 3.05 15.36
CA ALA A 27 53.75 3.23 14.84
C ALA A 27 54.15 4.70 14.97
N THR A 28 54.95 4.97 15.99
CA THR A 28 55.97 6.01 15.98
C THR A 28 56.81 5.91 14.70
N GLY A 29 56.96 7.01 13.95
CA GLY A 29 58.03 7.16 12.94
C GLY A 29 57.58 7.61 11.55
N SER A 30 57.96 8.85 11.22
CA SER A 30 58.33 9.41 9.90
C SER A 30 57.60 8.99 8.61
N LEU A 31 57.08 10.00 7.91
CA LEU A 31 56.59 9.97 6.52
C LEU A 31 57.54 9.26 5.55
N PRO A 32 56.99 8.61 4.51
CA PRO A 32 57.62 8.59 3.20
C PRO A 32 56.71 9.20 2.11
N ASP A 33 57.38 9.82 1.14
CA ASP A 33 56.85 10.52 -0.03
C ASP A 33 55.94 9.64 -0.91
N PHE A 34 54.88 10.23 -1.45
CA PHE A 34 54.02 9.62 -2.47
C PHE A 34 54.55 9.96 -3.87
N PRO A 35 54.89 8.99 -4.74
CA PRO A 35 55.01 9.25 -6.16
C PRO A 35 53.61 9.30 -6.81
N ALA A 36 53.46 10.22 -7.75
CA ALA A 36 52.27 10.39 -8.58
C ALA A 36 52.05 9.17 -9.51
N ALA A 37 50.77 8.96 -9.87
CA ALA A 37 50.22 7.96 -10.78
C ALA A 37 50.04 6.54 -10.21
N ALA A 38 48.85 6.29 -9.68
CA ALA A 38 48.21 4.98 -9.73
C ALA A 38 46.74 5.19 -10.10
N GLU A 39 46.39 4.82 -11.34
CA GLU A 39 45.02 4.71 -11.82
C GLU A 39 44.27 3.69 -10.94
N PHE A 40 43.29 4.15 -10.16
CA PHE A 40 42.38 3.25 -9.44
C PHE A 40 41.18 2.92 -10.32
N LEU A 41 41.32 1.81 -11.04
CA LEU A 41 40.25 1.07 -11.69
C LEU A 41 39.19 0.63 -10.67
N GLY A 42 37.94 1.00 -10.93
CA GLY A 42 36.77 0.16 -10.69
C GLY A 42 36.52 -0.36 -9.28
N PHE A 43 36.05 0.51 -8.37
CA PHE A 43 35.12 0.06 -7.32
C PHE A 43 33.73 0.62 -7.65
N ARG A 44 32.78 -0.26 -7.98
CA ARG A 44 31.35 0.04 -7.87
C ARG A 44 31.10 0.45 -6.42
N GLN A 45 31.09 1.76 -6.15
CA GLN A 45 30.78 2.30 -4.84
C GLN A 45 29.32 1.97 -4.55
N ARG A 46 29.08 0.91 -3.79
CA ARG A 46 27.79 0.68 -3.15
C ARG A 46 27.56 1.89 -2.27
N CYS A 47 26.73 2.83 -2.71
CA CYS A 47 26.35 3.99 -1.93
C CYS A 47 25.64 3.48 -0.67
N ILE A 48 26.36 3.43 0.45
CA ILE A 48 25.79 3.08 1.74
C ILE A 48 24.78 4.19 2.06
N PRO A 49 23.48 3.88 2.24
CA PRO A 49 22.49 4.88 2.57
C PRO A 49 22.83 5.52 3.91
N ARG A 50 22.70 6.84 3.97
CA ARG A 50 22.83 7.58 5.22
C ARG A 50 21.50 7.50 5.94
N SER A 51 21.52 7.08 7.20
CA SER A 51 20.32 6.98 8.02
C SER A 51 20.33 8.09 9.08
N LEU A 52 19.26 8.86 9.13
CA LEU A 52 18.97 9.83 10.18
C LEU A 52 17.75 9.36 10.95
N CYS A 53 17.94 9.05 12.23
CA CYS A 53 16.89 8.71 13.17
C CYS A 53 16.72 9.85 14.17
N LEU A 54 15.50 10.39 14.24
CA LEU A 54 15.09 11.39 15.22
C LEU A 54 13.93 10.80 16.02
N SER A 55 14.15 10.53 17.30
CA SER A 55 13.11 10.01 18.19
C SER A 55 12.70 10.99 19.26
N GLU A 56 11.41 10.91 19.62
CA GLU A 56 10.76 11.72 20.66
C GLU A 56 10.91 13.24 20.44
N CYS A 57 10.91 13.68 19.18
CA CYS A 57 11.05 15.09 18.83
C CYS A 57 9.68 15.77 18.65
N PRO A 58 9.47 17.00 19.13
CA PRO A 58 8.33 17.81 18.71
C PRO A 58 8.52 18.22 17.24
N LEU A 59 7.85 17.50 16.34
CA LEU A 59 7.92 17.72 14.88
C LEU A 59 6.95 18.82 14.46
N GLU A 60 7.21 20.05 14.91
CA GLU A 60 6.43 21.22 14.47
C GLU A 60 6.80 21.66 13.03
N PRO A 61 5.87 22.31 12.30
CA PRO A 61 6.11 22.74 10.92
C PRO A 61 7.40 23.55 10.68
N PRO A 62 7.77 24.54 11.52
CA PRO A 62 9.01 25.30 11.32
C PRO A 62 10.27 24.43 11.48
N SER A 63 10.24 23.50 12.43
CA SER A 63 11.33 22.55 12.70
C SER A 63 11.51 21.58 11.53
N LEU A 64 10.40 21.04 11.00
CA LEU A 64 10.40 20.18 9.82
C LEU A 64 10.90 20.90 8.57
N THR A 65 10.49 22.14 8.36
CA THR A 65 10.97 22.94 7.23
C THR A 65 12.47 23.16 7.30
N ARG A 66 12.99 23.50 8.48
CA ARG A 66 14.44 23.69 8.69
C ARG A 66 15.21 22.39 8.53
N LEU A 67 14.67 21.28 9.04
CA LEU A 67 15.23 19.95 8.86
C LEU A 67 15.33 19.62 7.37
N CYS A 68 14.22 19.75 6.63
CA CYS A 68 14.20 19.48 5.19
C CYS A 68 15.16 20.38 4.42
N ALA A 69 15.26 21.67 4.78
CA ALA A 69 16.23 22.59 4.18
C ALA A 69 17.68 22.14 4.41
N THR A 70 17.99 21.62 5.61
CA THR A 70 19.32 21.10 5.95
C THR A 70 19.61 19.79 5.21
N LEU A 71 18.59 18.94 5.05
CA LEU A 71 18.71 17.66 4.39
C LEU A 71 18.83 17.79 2.88
N LYS A 72 18.38 18.90 2.27
CA LYS A 72 18.44 19.15 0.83
C LYS A 72 19.85 19.01 0.24
N ASP A 73 20.86 19.46 0.96
CA ASP A 73 22.26 19.46 0.50
C ASP A 73 23.03 18.17 0.88
N CYS A 74 22.34 17.17 1.44
CA CYS A 74 22.98 15.92 1.85
C CYS A 74 23.34 15.05 0.63
N PRO A 75 24.62 14.65 0.46
CA PRO A 75 25.02 13.79 -0.65
C PRO A 75 24.65 12.33 -0.41
N GLY A 76 24.18 11.66 -1.46
CA GLY A 76 23.88 10.22 -1.48
C GLY A 76 22.50 9.86 -0.90
N PRO A 77 22.04 8.61 -1.06
CA PRO A 77 20.71 8.18 -0.63
C PRO A 77 20.52 8.36 0.89
N LEU A 78 19.38 8.94 1.27
CA LEU A 78 19.01 9.25 2.65
C LEU A 78 17.81 8.41 3.09
N GLU A 79 17.90 7.83 4.27
CA GLU A 79 16.81 7.19 5.00
C GLU A 79 16.49 8.06 6.21
N LEU A 80 15.26 8.55 6.30
CA LEU A 80 14.80 9.40 7.38
C LEU A 80 13.79 8.63 8.23
N GLN A 81 14.12 8.39 9.49
CA GLN A 81 13.23 7.79 10.46
C GLN A 81 12.89 8.83 11.52
N LEU A 82 11.60 9.08 11.67
CA LEU A 82 11.07 10.03 12.64
C LEU A 82 10.14 9.28 13.59
N SER A 83 10.28 9.53 14.88
CA SER A 83 9.26 9.16 15.87
C SER A 83 8.95 10.35 16.77
N CYS A 84 7.66 10.53 17.02
CA CYS A 84 7.10 11.52 17.93
C CYS A 84 5.76 11.01 18.43
N GLU A 85 5.32 11.39 19.64
CA GLU A 85 4.06 10.88 20.20
C GLU A 85 2.84 11.19 19.32
N PHE A 86 2.78 12.41 18.79
CA PHE A 86 1.69 12.87 17.93
C PHE A 86 2.23 13.78 16.83
N LEU A 87 1.81 13.55 15.59
CA LEU A 87 2.12 14.40 14.45
C LEU A 87 0.82 15.03 13.94
N SER A 88 0.71 16.35 14.03
CA SER A 88 -0.46 17.07 13.56
C SER A 88 -0.56 17.07 12.03
N ASP A 89 -1.79 17.22 11.51
CA ASP A 89 -2.06 17.29 10.07
C ASP A 89 -1.18 18.32 9.36
N GLN A 90 -1.03 19.52 9.95
CA GLN A 90 -0.20 20.58 9.39
C GLN A 90 1.28 20.19 9.31
N SER A 91 1.76 19.43 10.28
CA SER A 91 3.16 18.99 10.32
C SER A 91 3.39 17.88 9.29
N LEU A 92 2.45 16.94 9.17
CA LEU A 92 2.47 15.93 8.11
C LEU A 92 2.42 16.58 6.73
N GLU A 93 1.50 17.52 6.49
CA GLU A 93 1.42 18.29 5.24
C GLU A 93 2.74 18.99 4.92
N THR A 94 3.32 19.69 5.90
CA THR A 94 4.61 20.38 5.73
C THR A 94 5.73 19.42 5.34
N LEU A 95 5.76 18.23 5.96
CA LEU A 95 6.72 17.18 5.64
C LEU A 95 6.52 16.68 4.21
N LEU A 96 5.27 16.41 3.81
CA LEU A 96 4.90 15.91 2.48
C LEU A 96 5.22 16.93 1.38
N ASP A 97 4.97 18.22 1.62
CA ASP A 97 5.30 19.33 0.71
C ASP A 97 6.81 19.51 0.50
N CYS A 98 7.62 19.09 1.47
CA CYS A 98 9.07 19.13 1.37
C CYS A 98 9.66 17.95 0.58
N LEU A 99 8.94 16.82 0.44
CA LEU A 99 9.45 15.61 -0.22
C LEU A 99 9.94 15.79 -1.66
N PRO A 100 9.26 16.57 -2.53
CA PRO A 100 9.76 16.86 -3.87
C PRO A 100 11.14 17.50 -3.89
N GLN A 101 11.48 18.25 -2.84
CA GLN A 101 12.75 18.99 -2.71
C GLN A 101 13.90 18.13 -2.18
N LEU A 102 13.64 16.85 -1.86
CA LEU A 102 14.62 15.91 -1.31
C LEU A 102 14.92 14.77 -2.31
N PRO A 103 15.62 15.03 -3.44
CA PRO A 103 15.92 14.04 -4.49
C PRO A 103 16.71 12.82 -4.01
N GLN A 104 17.42 12.97 -2.90
CA GLN A 104 18.23 11.95 -2.26
C GLN A 104 17.45 11.00 -1.33
N LEU A 105 16.23 11.36 -0.94
CA LEU A 105 15.44 10.54 -0.03
C LEU A 105 15.07 9.20 -0.70
N SER A 106 15.34 8.12 0.01
CA SER A 106 15.05 6.73 -0.41
C SER A 106 13.96 6.10 0.45
N LEU A 107 13.90 6.48 1.72
CA LEU A 107 12.95 5.99 2.71
C LEU A 107 12.59 7.12 3.68
N LEU A 108 11.30 7.30 3.94
CA LEU A 108 10.79 8.04 5.08
C LEU A 108 9.94 7.10 5.93
N GLN A 109 10.24 6.99 7.22
CA GLN A 109 9.44 6.24 8.17
C GLN A 109 9.00 7.13 9.31
N LEU A 110 7.71 7.10 9.61
CA LEU A 110 7.11 7.65 10.82
C LEU A 110 6.73 6.45 11.69
N SER A 111 7.47 6.20 12.77
CA SER A 111 7.23 5.05 13.64
C SER A 111 6.76 5.49 15.01
N GLN A 112 5.80 4.77 15.59
CA GLN A 112 5.25 5.06 16.92
C GLN A 112 4.68 6.48 17.02
N THR A 113 4.10 6.95 15.92
CA THR A 113 3.59 8.31 15.81
C THR A 113 2.10 8.34 15.65
N GLY A 114 1.39 8.91 16.62
CA GLY A 114 -0.05 9.16 16.52
C GLY A 114 -0.35 10.05 15.34
N LEU A 115 -1.04 9.49 14.35
CA LEU A 115 -1.50 10.17 13.15
C LEU A 115 -3.02 10.34 13.21
N SER A 116 -3.54 11.39 12.58
CA SER A 116 -4.98 11.63 12.53
C SER A 116 -5.66 10.76 11.47
N LEU A 117 -7.00 10.73 11.51
CA LEU A 117 -7.85 10.13 10.48
C LEU A 117 -7.69 10.80 9.10
N LYS A 118 -7.12 12.00 9.00
CA LYS A 118 -6.86 12.66 7.71
C LYS A 118 -5.59 12.16 7.02
N SER A 119 -4.70 11.51 7.77
CA SER A 119 -3.38 11.08 7.29
C SER A 119 -3.42 10.14 6.06
N PRO A 120 -4.34 9.16 5.96
CA PRO A 120 -4.48 8.35 4.75
C PRO A 120 -4.71 9.19 3.49
N PHE A 121 -5.50 10.26 3.58
CA PHE A 121 -5.82 11.13 2.43
C PHE A 121 -4.63 12.01 2.05
N LEU A 122 -3.91 12.56 3.03
CA LEU A 122 -2.69 13.33 2.79
C LEU A 122 -1.62 12.48 2.09
N LEU A 123 -1.44 11.25 2.57
CA LEU A 123 -0.51 10.28 2.00
C LEU A 123 -0.96 9.78 0.62
N ALA A 124 -2.26 9.52 0.41
CA ALA A 124 -2.81 9.18 -0.90
C ALA A 124 -2.61 10.32 -1.91
N ASN A 125 -2.85 11.57 -1.49
CA ASN A 125 -2.64 12.74 -2.33
C ASN A 125 -1.16 12.89 -2.73
N THR A 126 -0.23 12.53 -1.84
CA THR A 126 1.22 12.58 -2.09
C THR A 126 1.64 11.69 -3.27
N LEU A 127 0.96 10.57 -3.50
CA LEU A 127 1.24 9.70 -4.66
C LEU A 127 1.04 10.43 -6.00
N SER A 128 0.12 11.39 -6.05
CA SER A 128 -0.13 12.21 -7.24
C SER A 128 0.83 13.40 -7.37
N LEU A 129 1.25 13.98 -6.23
CA LEU A 129 2.12 15.16 -6.18
C LEU A 129 3.61 14.81 -6.32
N CYS A 130 4.01 13.63 -5.84
CA CYS A 130 5.40 13.19 -5.78
C CYS A 130 5.60 11.90 -6.61
N PRO A 131 5.90 11.98 -7.92
CA PRO A 131 6.04 10.80 -8.79
C PRO A 131 7.23 9.88 -8.44
N ARG A 132 8.09 10.33 -7.52
CA ARG A 132 9.19 9.53 -6.97
C ARG A 132 8.70 8.50 -5.94
N VAL A 133 7.53 8.68 -5.33
CA VAL A 133 7.02 7.76 -4.31
C VAL A 133 6.57 6.47 -4.99
N LYS A 134 7.23 5.35 -4.64
CA LYS A 134 6.92 4.00 -5.13
C LYS A 134 5.92 3.28 -4.22
N LYS A 135 6.06 3.46 -2.91
CA LYS A 135 5.22 2.79 -1.93
C LYS A 135 4.84 3.73 -0.81
N VAL A 136 3.57 3.74 -0.45
CA VAL A 136 3.04 4.35 0.77
C VAL A 136 2.39 3.23 1.57
N ASP A 137 2.75 3.08 2.84
CA ASP A 137 2.09 2.13 3.73
C ASP A 137 1.85 2.81 5.07
N LEU A 138 0.59 2.92 5.47
CA LEU A 138 0.15 3.47 6.74
C LEU A 138 -0.62 2.37 7.49
N ARG A 139 -0.15 2.06 8.69
CA ARG A 139 -0.72 1.03 9.55
C ARG A 139 -1.17 1.59 10.88
N SER A 140 -2.43 1.32 11.21
CA SER A 140 -3.04 1.65 12.51
C SER A 140 -2.86 3.09 12.94
N LEU A 141 -2.67 4.03 12.00
CA LEU A 141 -2.35 5.44 12.28
C LEU A 141 -1.14 5.65 13.20
N HIS A 142 -0.23 4.67 13.26
CA HIS A 142 0.95 4.71 14.13
C HIS A 142 2.26 4.48 13.40
N HIS A 143 2.18 3.89 12.20
CA HIS A 143 3.34 3.55 11.41
C HIS A 143 3.11 3.94 9.95
N ALA A 144 3.81 4.95 9.46
CA ALA A 144 3.77 5.33 8.06
C ALA A 144 5.14 5.10 7.41
N THR A 145 5.17 4.54 6.21
CA THR A 145 6.40 4.37 5.43
C THR A 145 6.18 4.84 4.00
N LEU A 146 7.14 5.63 3.51
CA LEU A 146 7.19 6.09 2.13
C LEU A 146 8.52 5.64 1.54
N HIS A 147 8.46 4.83 0.50
CA HIS A 147 9.64 4.44 -0.29
C HIS A 147 9.70 5.27 -1.57
N PHE A 148 10.89 5.73 -1.89
CA PHE A 148 11.15 6.53 -3.08
C PHE A 148 11.95 5.73 -4.10
N ARG A 149 11.68 5.96 -5.39
CA ARG A 149 12.38 5.33 -6.52
C ARG A 149 13.87 5.72 -6.49
N SER A 150 14.74 4.72 -6.56
CA SER A 150 16.19 4.90 -6.59
C SER A 150 16.80 4.73 -8.00
N ASN A 151 16.13 4.03 -8.93
CA ASN A 151 16.49 3.88 -10.36
C ASN A 151 15.35 3.22 -11.18
N GLU A 152 15.52 3.18 -12.51
CA GLU A 152 14.60 2.86 -13.63
C GLU A 152 13.84 1.51 -13.60
N GLU A 153 13.23 1.12 -12.49
CA GLU A 153 12.26 0.01 -12.49
C GLU A 153 10.86 0.56 -12.75
N GLU A 154 10.25 0.14 -13.87
CA GLU A 154 8.84 0.35 -14.21
C GLU A 154 7.91 -0.51 -13.33
N GLU A 155 8.13 -0.49 -12.01
CA GLU A 155 7.21 -1.10 -11.06
C GLU A 155 6.11 -0.09 -10.68
N GLY A 156 4.88 -0.60 -10.66
CA GLY A 156 3.72 0.19 -10.28
C GLY A 156 3.78 0.65 -8.82
N VAL A 157 2.92 1.60 -8.47
CA VAL A 157 2.84 2.20 -7.15
C VAL A 157 2.04 1.29 -6.22
N CYS A 158 2.52 1.10 -4.99
CA CYS A 158 1.78 0.39 -3.95
C CYS A 158 1.28 1.39 -2.90
N CYS A 159 0.01 1.29 -2.51
CA CYS A 159 -0.51 2.03 -1.37
C CYS A 159 -1.19 1.10 -0.37
N GLY A 160 -0.96 1.33 0.92
CA GLY A 160 -1.57 0.58 2.02
C GLY A 160 -2.07 1.54 3.09
N PHE A 161 -3.32 1.37 3.49
CA PHE A 161 -3.99 2.11 4.56
C PHE A 161 -4.69 1.11 5.49
N THR A 162 -3.91 0.25 6.13
CA THR A 162 -4.42 -0.85 6.95
C THR A 162 -4.75 -0.39 8.37
N GLY A 163 -5.89 -0.77 8.93
CA GLY A 163 -6.19 -0.42 10.32
C GLY A 163 -6.43 1.08 10.58
N CYS A 164 -6.68 1.87 9.53
CA CYS A 164 -6.79 3.32 9.61
C CYS A 164 -8.17 3.82 10.07
N SER A 165 -9.05 2.92 10.51
CA SER A 165 -10.46 3.22 10.85
C SER A 165 -11.25 3.85 9.70
N LEU A 166 -10.93 3.49 8.46
CA LEU A 166 -11.67 3.97 7.28
C LEU A 166 -13.09 3.38 7.29
N SER A 167 -14.08 4.22 7.01
CA SER A 167 -15.50 3.88 6.97
C SER A 167 -16.12 4.27 5.62
N GLN A 168 -17.40 3.98 5.39
CA GLN A 168 -18.11 4.37 4.18
C GLN A 168 -17.94 5.85 3.81
N GLU A 169 -17.98 6.76 4.78
CA GLU A 169 -17.89 8.23 4.56
C GLU A 169 -16.57 8.65 3.89
N HIS A 170 -15.56 7.82 4.01
CA HIS A 170 -14.20 8.07 3.54
C HIS A 170 -13.93 7.55 2.12
N VAL A 171 -14.77 6.64 1.62
CA VAL A 171 -14.51 5.86 0.41
C VAL A 171 -14.44 6.75 -0.83
N GLU A 172 -15.43 7.61 -1.05
CA GLU A 172 -15.48 8.47 -2.25
C GLU A 172 -14.26 9.39 -2.32
N SER A 173 -13.91 10.01 -1.20
CA SER A 173 -12.75 10.90 -1.09
C SER A 173 -11.45 10.17 -1.38
N LEU A 174 -11.28 8.95 -0.84
CA LEU A 174 -10.09 8.13 -1.08
C LEU A 174 -10.02 7.68 -2.54
N CYS A 175 -11.11 7.18 -3.11
CA CYS A 175 -11.19 6.78 -4.51
C CYS A 175 -10.87 7.93 -5.46
N TRP A 176 -11.35 9.14 -5.16
CA TRP A 176 -11.02 10.34 -5.94
C TRP A 176 -9.54 10.73 -5.89
N LEU A 177 -8.86 10.52 -4.75
CA LEU A 177 -7.42 10.73 -4.66
C LEU A 177 -6.65 9.66 -5.44
N LEU A 178 -7.05 8.39 -5.28
CA LEU A 178 -6.42 7.26 -5.96
C LEU A 178 -6.62 7.31 -7.49
N SER A 179 -7.73 7.87 -7.98
CA SER A 179 -7.99 8.02 -9.42
C SER A 179 -7.00 8.95 -10.13
N LYS A 180 -6.30 9.82 -9.38
CA LYS A 180 -5.25 10.71 -9.91
C LYS A 180 -3.87 10.03 -10.03
N CYS A 181 -3.70 8.85 -9.44
CA CYS A 181 -2.44 8.11 -9.51
C CYS A 181 -2.28 7.47 -10.90
N LYS A 182 -1.07 7.37 -11.44
CA LYS A 182 -0.89 6.89 -12.83
C LYS A 182 -0.85 5.37 -12.97
N ASP A 183 -0.37 4.63 -11.97
CA ASP A 183 -0.21 3.16 -12.06
C ASP A 183 -0.27 2.51 -10.68
N LEU A 184 -1.47 2.29 -10.12
CA LEU A 184 -1.60 1.58 -8.85
C LEU A 184 -1.49 0.07 -9.09
N SER A 185 -0.42 -0.56 -8.59
CA SER A 185 -0.24 -2.01 -8.69
C SER A 185 -0.89 -2.74 -7.53
N GLN A 186 -0.81 -2.19 -6.33
CA GLN A 186 -1.38 -2.79 -5.13
C GLN A 186 -2.02 -1.72 -4.26
N VAL A 187 -3.25 -1.98 -3.81
CA VAL A 187 -4.01 -1.16 -2.87
C VAL A 187 -4.44 -2.06 -1.71
N ASP A 188 -3.97 -1.78 -0.50
CA ASP A 188 -4.33 -2.52 0.70
C ASP A 188 -5.18 -1.64 1.61
N LEU A 189 -6.46 -1.96 1.76
CA LEU A 189 -7.41 -1.30 2.66
C LEU A 189 -7.92 -2.28 3.72
N SER A 190 -7.14 -3.31 4.04
CA SER A 190 -7.53 -4.33 5.01
C SER A 190 -7.63 -3.79 6.45
N ALA A 191 -8.36 -4.52 7.30
CA ALA A 191 -8.55 -4.19 8.71
C ALA A 191 -9.18 -2.80 8.95
N ASN A 192 -10.10 -2.38 8.07
CA ASN A 192 -10.86 -1.13 8.23
C ASN A 192 -12.33 -1.42 8.61
N LEU A 193 -13.16 -0.38 8.62
CA LEU A 193 -14.55 -0.40 9.05
C LEU A 193 -15.51 -0.06 7.90
N LEU A 194 -15.19 -0.52 6.68
CA LEU A 194 -15.99 -0.21 5.49
C LEU A 194 -17.40 -0.80 5.57
N GLY A 195 -17.54 -2.03 6.07
CA GLY A 195 -18.79 -2.77 6.07
C GLY A 195 -19.37 -2.95 4.66
N ASP A 196 -20.62 -3.42 4.59
CA ASP A 196 -21.28 -3.67 3.30
C ASP A 196 -21.51 -2.38 2.49
N SER A 197 -21.88 -1.29 3.16
CA SER A 197 -22.17 -0.01 2.50
C SER A 197 -20.90 0.66 1.96
N GLY A 198 -19.79 0.63 2.71
CA GLY A 198 -18.50 1.15 2.24
C GLY A 198 -17.95 0.33 1.09
N LEU A 199 -18.08 -1.00 1.15
CA LEU A 199 -17.65 -1.86 0.05
C LEU A 199 -18.51 -1.64 -1.20
N ARG A 200 -19.83 -1.46 -1.06
CA ARG A 200 -20.70 -1.07 -2.18
C ARG A 200 -20.24 0.22 -2.84
N CYS A 201 -20.03 1.27 -2.05
CA CYS A 201 -19.53 2.55 -2.56
C CYS A 201 -18.17 2.39 -3.27
N LEU A 202 -17.29 1.55 -2.72
CA LEU A 202 -15.97 1.30 -3.29
C LEU A 202 -16.08 0.61 -4.65
N LEU A 203 -16.91 -0.45 -4.76
CA LEU A 203 -17.12 -1.18 -6.00
C LEU A 203 -17.71 -0.30 -7.12
N GLU A 204 -18.54 0.69 -6.78
CA GLU A 204 -19.05 1.68 -7.74
C GLU A 204 -17.98 2.64 -8.25
N CYS A 205 -16.99 2.94 -7.40
CA CYS A 205 -15.88 3.82 -7.73
C CYS A 205 -14.72 3.11 -8.46
N LEU A 206 -14.60 1.78 -8.32
CA LEU A 206 -13.49 0.98 -8.87
C LEU A 206 -13.21 1.21 -10.37
N PRO A 207 -14.21 1.36 -11.26
CA PRO A 207 -13.96 1.60 -12.67
C PRO A 207 -13.07 2.84 -12.93
N GLN A 208 -13.15 3.85 -12.06
CA GLN A 208 -12.41 5.11 -12.15
C GLN A 208 -11.00 5.04 -11.55
N VAL A 209 -10.69 4.01 -10.75
CA VAL A 209 -9.39 3.92 -10.05
C VAL A 209 -8.42 3.06 -10.88
N PRO A 210 -7.21 3.56 -11.23
CA PRO A 210 -6.27 2.88 -12.12
C PRO A 210 -5.48 1.76 -11.41
N ILE A 211 -6.19 0.78 -10.84
CA ILE A 211 -5.60 -0.42 -10.22
C ILE A 211 -5.29 -1.47 -11.30
N SER A 212 -4.10 -2.05 -11.25
CA SER A 212 -3.57 -3.01 -12.23
C SER A 212 -3.12 -4.35 -11.63
N GLY A 213 -3.14 -4.49 -10.29
CA GLY A 213 -2.76 -5.72 -9.60
C GLY A 213 -3.74 -6.06 -8.48
N LEU A 214 -3.35 -5.99 -7.21
CA LEU A 214 -4.16 -6.46 -6.08
C LEU A 214 -4.88 -5.31 -5.35
N LEU A 215 -6.17 -5.49 -5.09
CA LEU A 215 -6.92 -4.76 -4.07
C LEU A 215 -7.27 -5.72 -2.92
N ASP A 216 -6.78 -5.43 -1.71
CA ASP A 216 -7.11 -6.18 -0.49
C ASP A 216 -8.10 -5.38 0.38
N LEU A 217 -9.28 -5.95 0.63
CA LEU A 217 -10.36 -5.43 1.47
C LEU A 217 -10.64 -6.36 2.66
N SER A 218 -9.72 -7.25 3.02
CA SER A 218 -9.89 -8.23 4.09
C SER A 218 -10.16 -7.59 5.44
N HIS A 219 -10.84 -8.29 6.35
CA HIS A 219 -11.19 -7.80 7.69
C HIS A 219 -11.90 -6.43 7.69
N ASN A 220 -12.90 -6.24 6.82
CA ASN A 220 -13.72 -5.02 6.75
C ASN A 220 -15.15 -5.19 7.29
N SER A 221 -15.40 -6.26 8.06
CA SER A 221 -16.72 -6.58 8.62
C SER A 221 -17.81 -6.72 7.55
N VAL A 222 -17.46 -7.36 6.43
CA VAL A 222 -18.34 -7.57 5.28
C VAL A 222 -19.17 -8.84 5.42
N SER A 223 -20.37 -8.85 4.83
CA SER A 223 -21.31 -9.97 4.86
C SER A 223 -21.53 -10.61 3.49
N GLN A 224 -22.48 -11.54 3.39
CA GLN A 224 -22.89 -12.12 2.11
C GLN A 224 -23.43 -11.05 1.14
N GLU A 225 -23.96 -9.93 1.64
CA GLU A 225 -24.45 -8.83 0.80
C GLU A 225 -23.31 -8.18 0.00
N SER A 226 -22.14 -7.98 0.61
CA SER A 226 -20.94 -7.52 -0.09
C SER A 226 -20.51 -8.47 -1.22
N ALA A 227 -20.57 -9.78 -0.96
CA ALA A 227 -20.24 -10.78 -1.98
C ALA A 227 -21.23 -10.77 -3.15
N LEU A 228 -22.54 -10.60 -2.88
CA LEU A 228 -23.56 -10.45 -3.92
C LEU A 228 -23.34 -9.18 -4.74
N TYR A 229 -23.03 -8.07 -4.07
CA TYR A 229 -22.79 -6.80 -4.75
C TYR A 229 -21.56 -6.84 -5.65
N LEU A 230 -20.51 -7.57 -5.24
CA LEU A 230 -19.37 -7.86 -6.11
C LEU A 230 -19.81 -8.55 -7.40
N VAL A 231 -20.62 -9.61 -7.31
CA VAL A 231 -21.11 -10.33 -8.50
C VAL A 231 -21.95 -9.42 -9.41
N GLU A 232 -22.82 -8.61 -8.82
CA GLU A 232 -23.66 -7.64 -9.55
C GLU A 232 -22.82 -6.54 -10.25
N THR A 233 -21.65 -6.20 -9.72
CA THR A 233 -20.77 -5.15 -10.28
C THR A 233 -19.65 -5.66 -11.18
N LEU A 234 -19.39 -6.98 -11.20
CA LEU A 234 -18.40 -7.60 -12.10
C LEU A 234 -18.56 -7.20 -13.58
N PRO A 235 -19.77 -7.10 -14.16
CA PRO A 235 -19.94 -6.66 -15.55
C PRO A 235 -19.44 -5.24 -15.81
N SER A 236 -19.55 -4.36 -14.80
CA SER A 236 -19.14 -2.95 -14.87
C SER A 236 -17.64 -2.74 -14.63
N CYS A 237 -16.91 -3.78 -14.23
CA CYS A 237 -15.48 -3.72 -13.94
C CYS A 237 -14.69 -4.56 -14.96
N PRO A 238 -14.30 -3.99 -16.13
CA PRO A 238 -13.69 -4.76 -17.23
C PRO A 238 -12.28 -5.28 -16.88
N ARG A 239 -11.57 -4.55 -16.01
CA ARG A 239 -10.20 -4.89 -15.59
C ARG A 239 -10.14 -5.94 -14.47
N VAL A 240 -11.25 -6.35 -13.87
CA VAL A 240 -11.21 -7.38 -12.81
C VAL A 240 -10.95 -8.74 -13.45
N ARG A 241 -9.90 -9.43 -13.01
CA ARG A 241 -9.52 -10.78 -13.46
C ARG A 241 -9.94 -11.85 -12.48
N GLU A 242 -9.74 -11.62 -11.18
CA GLU A 242 -10.10 -12.58 -10.15
C GLU A 242 -10.68 -11.85 -8.95
N ALA A 243 -11.73 -12.40 -8.37
CA ALA A 243 -12.28 -11.94 -7.10
C ALA A 243 -12.42 -13.14 -6.16
N SER A 244 -11.86 -13.02 -4.96
CA SER A 244 -11.89 -14.06 -3.94
C SER A 244 -12.48 -13.50 -2.65
N VAL A 245 -13.54 -14.14 -2.16
CA VAL A 245 -14.22 -13.77 -0.92
C VAL A 245 -14.25 -14.98 0.02
N ASN A 246 -13.74 -14.80 1.23
CA ASN A 246 -13.89 -15.72 2.36
C ASN A 246 -14.55 -14.97 3.52
N LEU A 247 -15.70 -15.46 4.00
CA LEU A 247 -16.42 -14.88 5.15
C LEU A 247 -16.23 -15.67 6.46
N GLY A 248 -15.27 -16.60 6.49
CA GLY A 248 -14.86 -17.37 7.65
C GLY A 248 -14.05 -16.57 8.67
N SER A 249 -13.32 -17.30 9.53
CA SER A 249 -12.54 -16.72 10.64
C SER A 249 -11.45 -15.74 10.20
N GLU A 250 -10.74 -16.04 9.11
CA GLU A 250 -9.67 -15.21 8.54
C GLU A 250 -10.20 -14.29 7.42
N GLN A 251 -11.42 -13.76 7.57
CA GLN A 251 -12.18 -13.01 6.54
C GLN A 251 -11.29 -12.36 5.47
N SER A 252 -11.38 -12.86 4.23
CA SER A 252 -10.61 -12.34 3.09
C SER A 252 -11.53 -11.76 2.02
N PHE A 253 -11.16 -10.63 1.45
CA PHE A 253 -11.89 -10.04 0.33
C PHE A 253 -10.88 -9.40 -0.62
N ARG A 254 -10.52 -10.10 -1.69
CA ARG A 254 -9.44 -9.72 -2.60
C ARG A 254 -9.92 -9.64 -4.03
N ILE A 255 -9.48 -8.61 -4.74
CA ILE A 255 -9.76 -8.41 -6.17
C ILE A 255 -8.44 -8.22 -6.89
N HIS A 256 -8.18 -9.05 -7.89
CA HIS A 256 -7.05 -8.93 -8.80
C HIS A 256 -7.51 -8.33 -10.13
N PHE A 257 -6.73 -7.38 -10.63
CA PHE A 257 -6.96 -6.68 -11.88
C PHE A 257 -5.98 -7.15 -12.97
N SER A 258 -6.40 -7.11 -14.22
CA SER A 258 -5.56 -7.27 -15.42
C SER A 258 -5.30 -5.92 -16.07
N ARG A 259 -4.18 -5.83 -16.81
CA ARG A 259 -3.87 -4.66 -17.67
C ARG A 259 -4.69 -4.64 -18.96
N GLU A 260 -5.10 -5.81 -19.43
CA GLU A 260 -5.91 -5.97 -20.64
C GLU A 260 -7.38 -6.18 -20.26
N ASP A 261 -8.25 -5.45 -20.94
CA ASP A 261 -9.67 -5.76 -21.01
C ASP A 261 -9.82 -7.01 -21.87
N GLN A 262 -10.68 -7.97 -21.48
CA GLN A 262 -11.01 -9.25 -22.15
C GLN A 262 -10.44 -10.54 -21.52
N ALA A 263 -9.71 -10.48 -20.41
CA ALA A 263 -9.33 -11.71 -19.70
C ALA A 263 -10.56 -12.39 -19.06
N GLY A 264 -10.59 -13.73 -19.08
CA GLY A 264 -11.61 -14.50 -18.36
C GLY A 264 -11.60 -14.19 -16.87
N LYS A 265 -12.79 -14.05 -16.28
CA LYS A 265 -12.97 -13.72 -14.87
C LYS A 265 -13.10 -14.97 -14.02
N THR A 266 -12.43 -14.96 -12.88
CA THR A 266 -12.53 -16.01 -11.86
C THR A 266 -13.21 -15.45 -10.62
N LEU A 267 -14.22 -16.15 -10.12
CA LEU A 267 -14.88 -15.82 -8.85
C LEU A 267 -14.74 -17.00 -7.89
N ARG A 268 -14.16 -16.75 -6.72
CA ARG A 268 -14.04 -17.72 -5.63
C ARG A 268 -14.82 -17.21 -4.43
N LEU A 269 -15.82 -17.97 -4.02
CA LEU A 269 -16.61 -17.69 -2.81
C LEU A 269 -16.40 -18.84 -1.85
N SER A 270 -15.96 -18.53 -0.64
CA SER A 270 -15.65 -19.50 0.41
C SER A 270 -16.33 -19.12 1.72
N GLU A 271 -16.90 -20.11 2.40
CA GLU A 271 -17.60 -19.94 3.69
C GLU A 271 -18.75 -18.92 3.63
N CYS A 272 -19.30 -18.67 2.43
CA CYS A 272 -20.43 -17.75 2.21
C CYS A 272 -21.76 -18.48 2.42
N SER A 273 -22.32 -18.42 3.63
CA SER A 273 -23.61 -19.06 3.96
C SER A 273 -24.81 -18.33 3.30
N PHE A 274 -25.15 -18.72 2.06
CA PHE A 274 -26.23 -18.07 1.30
C PHE A 274 -27.63 -18.58 1.67
N ARG A 275 -28.55 -17.63 1.88
CA ARG A 275 -29.99 -17.91 1.99
C ARG A 275 -30.61 -18.11 0.60
N PRO A 276 -31.79 -18.74 0.48
CA PRO A 276 -32.46 -18.92 -0.82
C PRO A 276 -32.61 -17.62 -1.63
N GLU A 277 -32.89 -16.49 -0.96
CA GLU A 277 -32.99 -15.16 -1.56
C GLU A 277 -31.66 -14.68 -2.19
N HIS A 278 -30.53 -14.97 -1.53
CA HIS A 278 -29.19 -14.63 -2.02
C HIS A 278 -28.82 -15.45 -3.25
N VAL A 279 -29.23 -16.72 -3.32
CA VAL A 279 -28.89 -17.62 -4.43
C VAL A 279 -29.52 -17.16 -5.75
N SER A 280 -30.76 -16.67 -5.71
CA SER A 280 -31.41 -16.10 -6.89
C SER A 280 -30.66 -14.87 -7.40
N ARG A 281 -30.27 -13.96 -6.50
CA ARG A 281 -29.47 -12.77 -6.85
C ARG A 281 -28.10 -13.13 -7.41
N LEU A 282 -27.41 -14.06 -6.75
CA LEU A 282 -26.13 -14.60 -7.21
C LEU A 282 -26.28 -15.14 -8.64
N ALA A 283 -27.28 -15.97 -8.89
CA ALA A 283 -27.51 -16.57 -10.19
C ALA A 283 -27.83 -15.53 -11.27
N THR A 284 -28.63 -14.51 -10.95
CA THR A 284 -28.90 -13.38 -11.84
C THR A 284 -27.63 -12.59 -12.16
N GLY A 285 -26.83 -12.22 -11.17
CA GLY A 285 -25.57 -11.50 -11.40
C GLY A 285 -24.57 -12.31 -12.24
N LEU A 286 -24.46 -13.61 -11.97
CA LEU A 286 -23.63 -14.54 -12.76
C LEU A 286 -24.12 -14.62 -14.22
N SER A 287 -25.43 -14.67 -14.46
CA SER A 287 -26.00 -14.72 -15.83
C SER A 287 -25.70 -13.46 -16.65
N GLN A 288 -25.47 -12.34 -15.99
CA GLN A 288 -25.13 -11.06 -16.62
C GLN A 288 -23.61 -10.91 -16.86
N SER A 289 -22.78 -11.71 -16.18
CA SER A 289 -21.33 -11.66 -16.30
C SER A 289 -20.81 -12.58 -17.42
N LEU A 290 -20.88 -12.10 -18.66
CA LEU A 290 -20.49 -12.86 -19.86
C LEU A 290 -19.00 -13.25 -19.92
N GLN A 291 -18.15 -12.60 -19.10
CA GLN A 291 -16.71 -12.85 -19.05
C GLN A 291 -16.31 -13.85 -17.94
N LEU A 292 -17.25 -14.34 -17.13
CA LEU A 292 -16.93 -15.27 -16.05
C LEU A 292 -16.64 -16.67 -16.60
N THR A 293 -15.38 -17.09 -16.47
CA THR A 293 -14.88 -18.39 -16.96
C THR A 293 -14.68 -19.41 -15.84
N GLU A 294 -14.52 -18.98 -14.60
CA GLU A 294 -14.35 -19.89 -13.46
C GLU A 294 -15.18 -19.40 -12.26
N LEU A 295 -15.98 -20.30 -11.71
CA LEU A 295 -16.70 -20.09 -10.46
C LEU A 295 -16.39 -21.24 -9.50
N THR A 296 -15.79 -20.90 -8.35
CA THR A 296 -15.53 -21.84 -7.26
C THR A 296 -16.38 -21.46 -6.06
N LEU A 297 -17.18 -22.42 -5.58
CA LEU A 297 -17.96 -22.29 -4.34
C LEU A 297 -17.44 -23.32 -3.33
N THR A 298 -16.88 -22.84 -2.23
CA THR A 298 -16.32 -23.70 -1.19
C THR A 298 -17.05 -23.48 0.13
N GLN A 299 -17.64 -24.52 0.72
CA GLN A 299 -18.35 -24.42 2.01
C GLN A 299 -19.45 -23.33 2.06
N CYS A 300 -20.13 -23.06 0.94
CA CYS A 300 -21.19 -22.03 0.86
C CYS A 300 -22.59 -22.52 1.30
N CYS A 301 -22.68 -23.70 1.92
CA CYS A 301 -23.91 -24.29 2.48
C CYS A 301 -25.11 -24.34 1.50
N LEU A 302 -24.87 -24.61 0.22
CA LEU A 302 -25.92 -24.70 -0.80
C LEU A 302 -26.62 -26.07 -0.76
N GLY A 303 -27.92 -26.08 -0.41
CA GLY A 303 -28.77 -27.26 -0.53
C GLY A 303 -29.15 -27.59 -1.97
N TRP A 304 -29.63 -28.81 -2.21
CA TRP A 304 -30.00 -29.31 -3.55
C TRP A 304 -30.95 -28.39 -4.34
N LYS A 305 -31.96 -27.82 -3.68
CA LYS A 305 -32.91 -26.89 -4.33
C LYS A 305 -32.23 -25.59 -4.78
N GLN A 306 -31.34 -25.05 -3.96
CA GLN A 306 -30.59 -23.83 -4.26
C GLN A 306 -29.60 -24.06 -5.40
N LEU A 307 -28.91 -25.20 -5.40
CA LEU A 307 -28.00 -25.58 -6.47
C LEU A 307 -28.74 -25.75 -7.81
N ALA A 308 -29.94 -26.36 -7.80
CA ALA A 308 -30.77 -26.46 -9.00
C ALA A 308 -31.16 -25.09 -9.56
N ILE A 309 -31.54 -24.14 -8.68
CA ILE A 309 -31.85 -22.75 -9.07
C ILE A 309 -30.62 -22.09 -9.69
N LEU A 310 -29.46 -22.17 -9.02
CA LEU A 310 -28.21 -21.60 -9.51
C LEU A 310 -27.85 -22.15 -10.89
N LEU A 311 -27.85 -23.48 -11.07
CA LEU A 311 -27.52 -24.11 -12.35
C LEU A 311 -28.53 -23.81 -13.46
N SER A 312 -29.81 -23.68 -13.13
CA SER A 312 -30.86 -23.36 -14.12
C SER A 312 -30.74 -21.93 -14.67
N LEU A 313 -30.25 -21.00 -13.87
CA LEU A 313 -30.20 -19.57 -14.18
C LEU A 313 -28.84 -19.12 -14.74
N VAL A 314 -27.75 -19.82 -14.41
CA VAL A 314 -26.39 -19.46 -14.85
C VAL A 314 -26.13 -19.82 -16.32
N GLY A 315 -27.10 -20.38 -17.05
CA GLY A 315 -27.12 -20.40 -18.52
C GLY A 315 -25.78 -20.73 -19.17
N ARG A 316 -25.14 -21.83 -18.76
CA ARG A 316 -23.77 -22.28 -19.14
C ARG A 316 -22.73 -21.15 -19.20
N PRO A 317 -21.84 -21.01 -18.20
CA PRO A 317 -20.57 -20.36 -18.47
C PRO A 317 -19.79 -21.26 -19.44
N ALA A 318 -19.21 -20.69 -20.49
CA ALA A 318 -18.11 -21.33 -21.18
C ALA A 318 -16.92 -21.37 -20.20
N GLY A 319 -16.89 -22.36 -19.31
CA GLY A 319 -16.02 -22.27 -18.12
C GLY A 319 -16.08 -23.44 -17.14
N LEU A 320 -15.24 -23.35 -16.11
CA LEU A 320 -15.11 -24.32 -15.02
C LEU A 320 -16.02 -23.92 -13.85
N PHE A 321 -16.90 -24.83 -13.43
CA PHE A 321 -17.68 -24.69 -12.19
C PHE A 321 -17.21 -25.74 -11.19
N SER A 322 -16.68 -25.29 -10.05
CA SER A 322 -16.18 -26.14 -8.97
C SER A 322 -17.01 -25.94 -7.70
N LEU A 323 -17.42 -27.04 -7.09
CA LEU A 323 -18.11 -27.08 -5.80
C LEU A 323 -17.35 -28.02 -4.87
N SER A 324 -16.97 -27.51 -3.69
CA SER A 324 -16.17 -28.23 -2.68
C SER A 324 -16.66 -27.96 -1.26
#